data_AF-A0A643FHI7-F1
#
_entry.id   AF-A0A643FHI7-F1
#
_cell.length_a   1.000
_cell.length_b   1.000
_cell.length_c   1.000
_cell.angle_alpha   90.00
_cell.angle_beta   90.00
_cell.angle_gamma   90.00
#
_symmetry.space_group_name_H-M   'P 1'
#
loop_
_entity.id
_entity.type
_entity.pdbx_description
1 polymer ?
#
loop_
_entity_poly.entity_id
_entity_poly.type
_entity_poly.pdbx_seq_one_letter_code
_entity_poly.pdbx_strand_id
1 'polypeptide(L)'
;MNHTTEPQASDGNRHVPVERLQHYNPEVEQRVQGWLDGGKPLVWIPILSQENFPDTPPDLLQWADSHQAAFHVQIHEPADLLLMPEGVTGWLMPSDANDTDVACGVWNGEVYILGVKDQRTGRAQTLLGERFDKATNQADEGDQSAV
;
A
#
# COMPACT_ATOMS: atom_id res chain seq x y z
N MET A 1 10.54 -49.49 -9.68
CA MET A 1 11.20 -48.25 -9.25
C MET A 1 10.23 -47.14 -9.56
N ASN A 2 9.41 -46.76 -8.58
CA ASN A 2 8.29 -45.84 -8.77
C ASN A 2 8.76 -44.44 -8.38
N HIS A 3 8.84 -43.54 -9.35
CA HIS A 3 9.06 -42.13 -9.11
C HIS A 3 7.71 -41.49 -8.79
N THR A 4 7.50 -41.18 -7.52
CA THR A 4 6.41 -40.32 -7.07
C THR A 4 6.78 -38.88 -7.41
N THR A 5 6.04 -38.26 -8.33
CA THR A 5 6.10 -36.82 -8.58
C THR A 5 5.20 -36.15 -7.55
N GLU A 6 5.80 -35.48 -6.57
CA GLU A 6 5.08 -34.55 -5.70
C GLU A 6 4.62 -33.32 -6.51
N PRO A 7 3.36 -32.87 -6.38
CA PRO A 7 2.93 -31.62 -6.98
C PRO A 7 3.55 -30.44 -6.22
N GLN A 8 4.24 -29.56 -6.97
CA GLN A 8 4.73 -28.28 -6.47
C GLN A 8 3.57 -27.47 -5.89
N ALA A 9 3.64 -27.18 -4.60
CA ALA A 9 2.89 -26.09 -4.01
C ALA A 9 3.36 -24.78 -4.68
N SER A 10 2.49 -24.21 -5.52
CA SER A 10 2.63 -22.83 -5.94
C SER A 10 2.40 -21.98 -4.70
N ASP A 11 3.48 -21.48 -4.11
CA ASP A 11 3.46 -20.44 -3.08
C ASP A 11 2.69 -19.23 -3.62
N GLY A 12 1.40 -19.19 -3.27
CA GLY A 12 0.48 -18.12 -3.59
C GLY A 12 0.65 -16.88 -2.71
N ASN A 13 1.81 -16.72 -2.07
CA ASN A 13 2.14 -15.52 -1.33
C ASN A 13 2.90 -14.59 -2.28
N ARG A 14 2.17 -13.73 -3.01
CA ARG A 14 2.77 -12.57 -3.69
C ARG A 14 3.23 -11.58 -2.64
N HIS A 15 4.28 -11.94 -1.92
CA HIS A 15 5.03 -11.05 -1.07
C HIS A 15 5.87 -10.19 -2.01
N VAL A 16 5.27 -9.11 -2.52
CA VAL A 16 6.02 -8.12 -3.28
C VAL A 16 6.93 -7.41 -2.27
N PRO A 17 8.26 -7.39 -2.47
CA PRO A 17 9.15 -6.65 -1.59
C PRO A 17 8.75 -5.17 -1.59
N VAL A 18 8.26 -4.67 -0.46
CA VAL A 18 7.92 -3.26 -0.27
C VAL A 18 9.16 -2.59 0.31
N GLU A 19 10.08 -2.13 -0.54
CA GLU A 19 11.21 -1.38 -0.02
C GLU A 19 10.76 0.05 0.33
N ARG A 20 11.05 0.48 1.57
CA ARG A 20 11.02 1.91 1.92
C ARG A 20 11.87 2.64 0.89
N LEU A 21 11.27 3.49 0.06
CA LEU A 21 12.06 4.32 -0.84
C LEU A 21 13.00 5.14 0.02
N GLN A 22 14.29 4.83 -0.04
CA GLN A 22 15.36 5.60 0.60
C GLN A 22 15.49 7.03 0.01
N HIS A 23 14.65 7.39 -0.96
CA HIS A 23 14.71 8.63 -1.70
C HIS A 23 13.43 9.44 -1.47
N TYR A 24 13.58 10.50 -0.69
CA TYR A 24 12.67 11.64 -0.61
C TYR A 24 12.10 11.99 -2.00
N ASN A 25 10.76 12.08 -2.10
CA ASN A 25 10.06 12.45 -3.33
C ASN A 25 9.32 13.79 -3.13
N PRO A 26 9.87 14.92 -3.63
CA PRO A 26 9.30 16.25 -3.39
C PRO A 26 7.94 16.46 -4.06
N GLU A 27 7.61 15.71 -5.11
CA GLU A 27 6.29 15.80 -5.76
C GLU A 27 5.20 15.19 -4.87
N VAL A 28 5.53 14.10 -4.18
CA VAL A 28 4.61 13.42 -3.26
C VAL A 28 4.37 14.27 -2.01
N GLU A 29 5.43 14.84 -1.45
CA GLU A 29 5.31 15.74 -0.30
C GLU A 29 4.44 16.96 -0.63
N GLN A 30 4.68 17.63 -1.77
CA GLN A 30 3.86 18.77 -2.21
C GLN A 30 2.38 18.38 -2.40
N ARG A 31 2.11 17.17 -2.91
CA ARG A 31 0.74 16.69 -3.07
C ARG A 31 0.06 16.48 -1.72
N VAL A 32 0.76 15.88 -0.74
CA VAL A 32 0.22 15.71 0.62
C VAL A 32 0.00 17.06 1.29
N GLN A 33 0.94 18.00 1.15
CA GLN A 33 0.76 19.36 1.65
C GLN A 33 -0.46 20.03 1.03
N GLY A 34 -0.67 19.89 -0.29
CA GLY A 34 -1.85 20.40 -0.97
C GLY A 34 -3.17 19.79 -0.47
N TRP A 35 -3.16 18.52 -0.03
CA TRP A 35 -4.34 17.91 0.60
C TRP A 35 -4.62 18.50 1.98
N LEU A 36 -3.58 18.69 2.80
CA LEU A 36 -3.68 19.29 4.14
C LEU A 36 -4.13 20.76 4.07
N ASP A 37 -3.49 21.57 3.22
CA ASP A 37 -3.82 22.98 3.01
C ASP A 37 -5.23 23.17 2.45
N GLY A 38 -5.71 22.20 1.67
CA GLY A 38 -7.07 22.16 1.15
C GLY A 38 -8.15 21.88 2.21
N GLY A 39 -7.77 21.58 3.46
CA GLY A 39 -8.69 21.27 4.56
C GLY A 39 -9.50 19.99 4.33
N LYS A 40 -9.07 19.13 3.41
CA LYS A 40 -9.73 17.85 3.14
C LYS A 40 -9.34 16.85 4.24
N PRO A 41 -10.30 16.15 4.87
CA PRO A 41 -9.98 15.06 5.79
C PRO A 41 -9.20 13.97 5.06
N LEU A 42 -8.09 13.52 5.65
CA LEU A 42 -7.33 12.38 5.14
C LEU A 42 -7.63 11.14 5.99
N VAL A 43 -7.36 9.99 5.42
CA VAL A 43 -7.37 8.71 6.11
C VAL A 43 -6.01 8.05 5.96
N TRP A 44 -5.53 7.52 7.08
CA TRP A 44 -4.39 6.62 7.12
C TRP A 44 -4.84 5.19 7.37
N ILE A 45 -4.29 4.24 6.61
CA ILE A 45 -4.67 2.82 6.65
C ILE A 45 -3.39 2.00 6.75
N PRO A 46 -3.19 1.17 7.79
CA PRO A 46 -1.94 0.42 7.93
C PRO A 46 -1.73 -0.54 6.75
N ILE A 47 -0.49 -0.64 6.26
CA ILE A 47 -0.11 -1.69 5.30
C ILE A 47 0.06 -2.98 6.09
N LEU A 48 -0.86 -3.93 5.90
CA LEU A 48 -0.87 -5.20 6.61
C LEU A 48 0.09 -6.19 5.94
N SER A 49 1.38 -6.08 6.27
CA SER A 49 2.44 -6.94 5.76
C SER A 49 3.31 -7.48 6.88
N GLN A 50 4.03 -8.57 6.61
CA GLN A 50 4.98 -9.14 7.57
C GLN A 50 6.14 -8.18 7.89
N GLU A 51 6.47 -7.26 6.98
CA GLU A 51 7.50 -6.26 7.22
C GLU A 51 7.09 -5.23 8.28
N ASN A 52 5.84 -4.76 8.22
CA ASN A 52 5.28 -3.85 9.21
C ASN A 52 4.93 -4.56 10.53
N PHE A 53 4.55 -5.84 10.45
CA PHE A 53 4.07 -6.63 11.58
C PHE A 53 4.79 -7.98 11.68
N PRO A 54 6.11 -8.00 11.96
CA PRO A 54 6.93 -9.20 11.89
C PRO A 54 6.50 -10.30 12.87
N ASP A 55 5.90 -9.93 13.99
CA ASP A 55 5.45 -10.86 15.03
C ASP A 55 3.99 -11.32 14.83
N THR A 56 3.29 -10.82 13.80
CA THR A 56 1.89 -11.19 13.53
C THR A 56 1.83 -12.35 12.54
N PRO A 57 1.11 -13.45 12.84
CA PRO A 57 0.97 -14.56 11.90
C PRO A 57 0.30 -14.14 10.58
N PRO A 58 0.71 -14.71 9.43
CA PRO A 58 0.14 -14.35 8.12
C PRO A 58 -1.38 -14.48 8.02
N ASP A 59 -1.97 -15.53 8.60
CA ASP A 59 -3.42 -15.75 8.58
C ASP A 59 -4.18 -14.64 9.32
N LEU A 60 -3.57 -14.08 10.38
CA LEU A 60 -4.15 -12.98 11.13
C LEU A 60 -4.03 -11.65 10.36
N LEU A 61 -2.93 -11.44 9.64
CA LEU A 61 -2.78 -10.30 8.72
C LEU A 61 -3.81 -10.36 7.60
N GLN A 62 -4.05 -11.53 7.01
CA GLN A 62 -5.08 -11.72 5.99
C GLN A 62 -6.49 -11.46 6.54
N TRP A 63 -6.77 -11.93 7.77
CA TRP A 63 -8.03 -11.62 8.43
C TRP A 63 -8.18 -10.10 8.64
N ALA A 64 -7.13 -9.42 9.12
CA ALA A 64 -7.14 -7.98 9.35
C ALA A 64 -7.37 -7.20 8.05
N ASP A 65 -6.80 -7.67 6.93
CA ASP A 65 -6.98 -7.04 5.61
C ASP A 65 -8.44 -7.06 5.17
N SER A 66 -9.15 -8.17 5.40
CA SER A 66 -10.59 -8.23 5.16
C SER A 66 -11.44 -7.32 6.06
N HIS A 67 -10.84 -6.78 7.14
CA HIS A 67 -11.46 -5.85 8.09
C HIS A 67 -10.75 -4.49 8.15
N GLN A 68 -10.04 -4.07 7.08
CA GLN A 68 -9.16 -2.89 7.14
C GLN A 68 -9.84 -1.61 7.64
N ALA A 69 -11.14 -1.47 7.37
CA ALA A 69 -11.95 -0.33 7.77
C ALA A 69 -11.91 -0.06 9.29
N ALA A 70 -11.69 -1.09 10.10
CA ALA A 70 -11.56 -0.96 11.56
C ALA A 70 -10.24 -0.29 11.99
N PHE A 71 -9.24 -0.21 11.10
CA PHE A 71 -7.92 0.34 11.39
C PHE A 71 -7.68 1.72 10.76
N HIS A 72 -8.72 2.32 10.18
CA HIS A 72 -8.64 3.66 9.62
C HIS A 72 -8.37 4.69 10.72
N VAL A 73 -7.35 5.52 10.52
CA VAL A 73 -7.08 6.69 11.36
C VAL A 73 -7.44 7.94 10.56
N GLN A 74 -8.34 8.76 11.10
CA GLN A 74 -8.71 10.03 10.47
C GLN A 74 -7.70 11.11 10.82
N ILE A 75 -7.28 11.87 9.81
CA ILE A 75 -6.33 12.97 9.90
C ILE A 75 -7.07 14.24 9.48
N HIS A 76 -7.37 15.12 10.43
CA HIS A 76 -8.08 16.37 10.20
C HIS A 76 -7.14 17.56 10.10
N GLU A 77 -6.03 17.51 10.82
CA GLU A 77 -4.98 18.52 10.79
C GLU A 77 -3.58 17.87 10.73
N PRO A 78 -2.53 18.61 10.31
CA PRO A 78 -1.18 18.04 10.20
C PRO A 78 -0.66 17.40 11.50
N ALA A 79 -1.08 17.89 12.67
CA ALA A 79 -0.68 17.33 13.96
C ALA A 79 -1.21 15.90 14.18
N ASP A 80 -2.34 15.54 13.57
CA ASP A 80 -2.93 14.20 13.69
C ASP A 80 -2.06 13.12 13.06
N LEU A 81 -1.15 13.47 12.13
CA LEU A 81 -0.19 12.51 11.56
C LEU A 81 0.70 11.89 12.65
N LEU A 82 0.92 12.57 13.77
CA LEU A 82 1.69 12.01 14.89
C LEU A 82 0.90 11.02 15.75
N LEU A 83 -0.40 10.83 15.51
CA LEU A 83 -1.23 9.83 16.20
C LEU A 83 -1.08 8.42 15.62
N MET A 84 -0.42 8.28 14.47
CA MET A 84 -0.18 7.00 13.83
C MET A 84 0.78 6.15 14.67
N PRO A 85 0.64 4.81 14.68
CA PRO A 85 1.55 3.95 15.43
C PRO A 85 3.01 4.11 14.99
N GLU A 86 3.90 4.35 15.97
CA GLU A 86 5.35 4.42 15.76
C GLU A 86 5.86 3.12 15.09
N GLY A 87 6.66 3.28 14.04
CA GLY A 87 7.27 2.15 13.33
C GLY A 87 6.38 1.50 12.26
N VAL A 88 5.12 1.89 12.13
CA VAL A 88 4.16 1.29 11.20
C VAL A 88 3.98 2.18 9.97
N THR A 89 4.12 1.59 8.79
CA THR A 89 3.83 2.26 7.52
C THR A 89 2.36 2.06 7.14
N GLY A 90 1.68 3.08 6.64
CA GLY A 90 0.32 2.95 6.12
C GLY A 90 0.08 3.82 4.89
N TRP A 91 -0.96 3.51 4.14
CA TRP A 91 -1.44 4.31 3.03
C TRP A 91 -2.04 5.61 3.54
N LEU A 92 -1.77 6.72 2.84
CA LEU A 92 -2.34 8.03 3.13
C LEU A 92 -3.11 8.54 1.91
N MET A 93 -4.34 8.97 2.13
CA MET A 93 -5.20 9.47 1.05
C MET A 93 -6.27 10.43 1.54
N PRO A 94 -6.80 11.30 0.67
CA PRO A 94 -8.04 12.00 0.95
C PRO A 94 -9.18 11.00 1.25
N SER A 95 -10.04 11.35 2.20
CA SER A 95 -11.16 10.48 2.62
C SER A 95 -12.20 10.25 1.52
N ASP A 96 -12.22 11.10 0.49
CA ASP A 96 -13.07 10.99 -0.70
C ASP A 96 -12.40 10.25 -1.87
N ALA A 97 -11.11 9.91 -1.74
CA ALA A 97 -10.41 9.10 -2.72
C ALA A 97 -10.74 7.61 -2.56
N ASN A 98 -10.57 6.84 -3.64
CA ASN A 98 -10.72 5.38 -3.61
C ASN A 98 -9.38 4.65 -3.63
N ASP A 99 -8.30 5.35 -4.00
CA ASP A 99 -6.98 4.75 -4.17
C ASP A 99 -5.88 5.80 -3.94
N THR A 100 -4.67 5.34 -3.66
CA THR A 100 -3.50 6.21 -3.43
C THR A 100 -2.20 5.45 -3.68
N ASP A 101 -1.20 6.16 -4.17
CA ASP A 101 0.20 5.73 -4.25
C ASP A 101 1.07 6.39 -3.17
N VAL A 102 0.47 6.98 -2.13
CA VAL A 102 1.19 7.59 -1.00
C VAL A 102 1.13 6.69 0.21
N ALA A 103 2.29 6.42 0.79
CA ALA A 103 2.43 5.84 2.12
C ALA A 103 3.04 6.87 3.09
N CYS A 104 2.73 6.70 4.37
CA CYS A 104 3.17 7.55 5.45
C CYS A 104 3.40 6.70 6.72
N GLY A 105 4.36 7.08 7.55
CA GLY A 105 4.55 6.48 8.88
C GLY A 105 5.33 7.40 9.82
N VAL A 106 5.39 7.04 11.09
CA VAL A 106 6.09 7.81 12.13
C VAL A 106 7.31 7.06 12.62
N TRP A 107 8.46 7.75 12.66
CA TRP A 107 9.69 7.25 13.27
C TRP A 107 10.35 8.35 14.09
N ASN A 108 10.70 8.06 15.34
CA ASN A 108 11.28 8.98 16.32
C ASN A 108 10.48 10.28 16.49
N GLY A 109 9.14 10.22 16.38
CA GLY A 109 8.27 11.39 16.44
C GLY A 109 8.32 12.29 15.20
N GLU A 110 8.95 11.85 14.10
CA GLU A 110 8.94 12.51 12.80
C GLU A 110 8.05 11.74 11.82
N VAL A 111 7.36 12.48 10.96
CA VAL A 111 6.49 11.92 9.92
C VAL A 111 7.28 11.75 8.63
N TYR A 112 7.23 10.55 8.07
CA TYR A 112 7.88 10.21 6.80
C TYR A 112 6.81 9.92 5.75
N ILE A 113 6.83 10.70 4.67
CA ILE A 113 5.90 10.59 3.53
C ILE A 113 6.66 10.02 2.33
N LEU A 114 6.08 9.01 1.69
CA LEU A 114 6.71 8.23 0.63
C LEU A 114 5.72 8.00 -0.52
N GLY A 115 6.17 8.10 -1.76
CA GLY A 115 5.45 7.50 -2.88
C GLY A 115 5.76 6.01 -2.94
N VAL A 116 4.77 5.15 -3.18
CA VAL A 116 5.01 3.71 -3.31
C VAL A 116 5.12 3.35 -4.79
N LYS A 117 6.21 2.66 -5.15
CA LYS A 117 6.45 2.19 -6.52
C LYS A 117 6.79 0.71 -6.48
N ASP A 118 6.26 -0.04 -7.44
CA ASP A 118 6.68 -1.42 -7.70
C ASP A 118 8.14 -1.40 -8.20
N GLN A 119 9.04 -2.07 -7.50
CA GLN A 119 10.47 -2.05 -7.79
C GLN A 119 10.83 -2.64 -9.15
N ARG A 120 10.08 -3.65 -9.61
CA ARG A 120 10.37 -4.38 -10.85
C ARG A 120 10.01 -3.56 -12.09
N THR A 121 8.96 -2.76 -11.97
CA THR A 121 8.38 -1.99 -13.08
C THR A 121 8.61 -0.49 -12.98
N GLY A 122 8.96 0.02 -11.79
CA GLY A 122 9.09 1.44 -11.48
C GLY A 122 7.75 2.21 -11.48
N ARG A 123 6.62 1.52 -11.66
CA ARG A 123 5.28 2.13 -11.69
C ARG A 123 4.79 2.42 -10.28
N ALA A 124 3.92 3.41 -10.13
CA ALA A 124 3.22 3.67 -8.88
C ALA A 124 2.45 2.41 -8.45
N GLN A 125 2.71 1.96 -7.22
CA GLN A 125 1.93 0.91 -6.59
C GLN A 125 0.90 1.61 -5.71
N THR A 126 -0.37 1.24 -5.90
CA THR A 126 -1.46 1.86 -5.18
C THR A 126 -2.01 0.95 -4.08
N LEU A 127 -2.78 1.52 -3.14
CA LEU A 127 -3.51 0.79 -2.09
C LEU A 127 -4.34 -0.36 -2.66
N LEU A 128 -5.06 -0.12 -3.75
CA LEU A 128 -5.83 -1.17 -4.42
C LEU A 128 -4.96 -2.07 -5.32
N GLY A 129 -3.75 -1.62 -5.67
CA GLY A 129 -2.83 -2.27 -6.60
C GLY A 129 -3.38 -2.35 -8.02
N GLU A 130 -2.67 -3.05 -8.91
CA GLU A 130 -3.35 -3.73 -10.03
C GLU A 130 -4.19 -4.85 -9.40
N ARG A 131 -5.46 -4.58 -9.06
CA ARG A 131 -6.44 -5.65 -8.82
C ARG A 131 -6.59 -6.45 -10.11
N PHE A 132 -5.66 -7.36 -10.37
CA PHE A 132 -5.86 -8.41 -11.35
C PHE A 132 -7.00 -9.28 -10.81
N ASP A 133 -8.19 -9.11 -11.36
CA ASP A 133 -9.25 -10.11 -11.28
C ASP A 133 -8.65 -11.44 -11.72
N LYS A 134 -8.36 -12.32 -10.76
CA LYS A 134 -7.86 -13.68 -11.00
C LYS A 134 -8.88 -14.55 -11.77
N ALA A 135 -10.05 -13.99 -12.11
CA ALA A 135 -11.15 -14.66 -12.82
C ALA A 135 -11.14 -14.45 -14.34
N THR A 136 -10.43 -13.45 -14.88
CA THR A 136 -10.35 -13.23 -16.33
C THR A 136 -8.92 -12.94 -16.71
N ASN A 137 -8.23 -13.99 -17.14
CA ASN A 137 -6.87 -13.92 -17.69
C ASN A 137 -6.89 -13.26 -19.08
N GLN A 138 -7.34 -12.00 -19.14
CA GLN A 138 -7.31 -11.17 -20.34
C GLN A 138 -6.90 -9.77 -19.90
N ALA A 139 -5.65 -9.44 -20.23
CA ALA A 139 -5.32 -8.04 -20.50
C ALA A 139 -6.21 -7.64 -21.68
N ASP A 140 -7.07 -6.64 -21.49
CA ASP A 140 -7.69 -5.94 -22.59
C ASP A 140 -6.56 -5.33 -23.41
N GLU A 141 -6.21 -5.98 -24.51
CA GLU A 141 -5.38 -5.40 -25.56
C GLU A 141 -6.16 -4.21 -26.08
N GLY A 142 -5.87 -3.04 -25.50
CA GLY A 142 -6.35 -1.76 -25.96
C GLY A 142 -6.11 -1.64 -27.45
N ASP A 143 -7.22 -1.73 -28.17
CA ASP A 143 -7.44 -1.53 -29.59
C ASP A 143 -6.43 -0.53 -30.19
N GLN A 144 -5.41 -1.05 -30.88
CA GLN A 144 -4.61 -0.23 -31.79
C GLN A 144 -5.45 0.08 -33.03
N SER A 145 -6.37 1.04 -32.88
CA SER A 145 -6.98 1.71 -34.02
C SER A 145 -6.11 2.92 -34.42
N ALA A 146 -5.74 2.89 -35.71
CA ALA A 146 -4.71 3.69 -36.37
C ALA A 146 -4.97 5.20 -36.45
N VAL A 147 -3.87 5.96 -36.61
CA VAL A 147 -3.74 7.00 -37.66
C VAL A 147 -2.31 7.03 -38.19
#